data_AF-A0A0N0N414-F1
#
_entry.id   AF-A0A0N0N414-F1
#
_cell.length_a   1.000
_cell.length_b   1.000
_cell.length_c   1.000
_cell.angle_alpha   90.00
_cell.angle_beta   90.00
_cell.angle_gamma   90.00
#
_symmetry.space_group_name_H-M   'P 1'
#
loop_
_entity.id
_entity.type
_entity.pdbx_description
1 polymer ?
#
loop_
_entity_poly.entity_id
_entity_poly.type
_entity_poly.pdbx_seq_one_letter_code
_entity_poly.pdbx_strand_id
1 'polypeptide(L)' 'MIWDCNGQNNQKWNINSDGTITNVNAGLCLDARNAATINGTSLVLWTCNGGTNQQWSQS' A
#
# COMPACT_ATOMS: atom_id res chain seq x y z
N MET A 1 4.78 -2.13 10.22
CA MET A 1 4.30 -2.49 11.57
C MET A 1 3.01 -3.27 11.39
N ILE A 2 2.92 -4.47 11.94
CA ILE A 2 1.65 -5.19 12.04
C ILE A 2 1.04 -4.87 13.41
N TRP A 3 -0.29 -4.83 13.48
CA TRP A 3 -1.04 -4.51 14.70
C TRP A 3 -2.27 -5.40 14.77
N ASP A 4 -2.74 -5.69 15.98
CA ASP A 4 -3.91 -6.52 16.21
C ASP A 4 -5.11 -6.01 15.41
N CYS A 5 -5.87 -6.94 14.83
CA CYS A 5 -7.09 -6.65 14.11
C CYS A 5 -8.08 -5.94 15.05
N ASN A 6 -8.36 -4.67 14.78
CA ASN A 6 -9.20 -3.84 15.63
C ASN A 6 -10.41 -3.22 14.90
N GLY A 7 -10.59 -3.56 13.62
CA GLY A 7 -11.74 -3.13 12.82
C GLY A 7 -11.70 -1.66 12.35
N GLN A 8 -10.66 -0.90 12.72
CA GLN A 8 -10.52 0.49 12.31
C GLN A 8 -10.16 0.63 10.83
N ASN A 9 -10.49 1.78 10.24
CA ASN A 9 -10.33 2.01 8.80
C ASN A 9 -8.86 2.04 8.35
N ASN A 10 -7.91 2.32 9.26
CA ASN A 10 -6.48 2.28 8.94
C ASN A 10 -5.95 0.86 8.74
N GLN A 11 -6.75 -0.17 9.04
CA GLN A 11 -6.45 -1.58 8.73
C GLN A 11 -7.27 -2.13 7.55
N LYS A 12 -8.09 -1.28 6.90
CA LYS A 12 -8.89 -1.67 5.73
C LYS A 12 -8.21 -1.17 4.46
N TRP A 13 -8.31 -1.98 3.41
CA TRP A 13 -7.61 -1.77 2.15
C TRP A 13 -8.57 -1.96 0.98
N ASN A 14 -8.51 -1.07 -0.01
CA ASN A 14 -9.14 -1.29 -1.30
C ASN A 14 -8.10 -1.87 -2.25
N ILE A 15 -8.47 -2.95 -2.94
CA ILE A 15 -7.69 -3.52 -4.03
C ILE A 15 -8.32 -3.00 -5.32
N ASN A 16 -7.61 -2.11 -6.01
CA ASN A 16 -8.19 -1.35 -7.12
C ASN A 16 -7.90 -2.02 -8.46
N SER A 17 -8.75 -1.79 -9.46
CA SER A 17 -8.60 -2.36 -10.80
C SER A 17 -7.38 -1.83 -11.56
N ASP A 18 -6.81 -0.70 -11.12
CA ASP A 18 -5.59 -0.12 -11.69
C ASP A 18 -4.30 -0.72 -11.13
N GLY A 19 -4.42 -1.74 -10.26
CA GLY A 19 -3.32 -2.47 -9.62
C GLY A 19 -2.80 -1.85 -8.33
N THR A 20 -3.31 -0.68 -7.93
CA THR A 20 -2.96 -0.07 -6.64
C THR A 20 -3.70 -0.73 -5.48
N ILE A 21 -3.09 -0.68 -4.29
CA ILE A 21 -3.76 -1.00 -3.03
C ILE A 21 -3.81 0.29 -2.21
N THR A 22 -5.01 0.76 -1.85
CA THR A 22 -5.19 2.02 -1.08
C THR A 22 -5.69 1.77 0.33
N ASN A 23 -5.16 2.52 1.30
CA ASN A 23 -5.64 2.48 2.68
C ASN A 23 -6.96 3.26 2.79
N VAL A 24 -8.00 2.64 3.37
CA VAL A 24 -9.34 3.25 3.45
C VAL A 24 -9.35 4.51 4.31
N ASN A 25 -8.53 4.59 5.36
CA ASN A 25 -8.47 5.77 6.22
C ASN A 25 -7.71 6.94 5.59
N ALA A 26 -6.59 6.65 4.93
CA ALA A 26 -5.69 7.70 4.42
C ALA A 26 -5.98 8.09 2.96
N GLY A 27 -6.61 7.22 2.17
CA GLY A 27 -6.72 7.39 0.71
C GLY A 27 -5.37 7.31 -0.03
N LEU A 28 -4.33 6.82 0.63
CA LEU A 28 -2.96 6.71 0.11
C LEU A 28 -2.65 5.28 -0.35
N CYS A 29 -1.71 5.15 -1.28
CA CYS A 29 -1.29 3.89 -1.86
C CYS A 29 -0.24 3.17 -0.99
N LEU A 30 -0.30 1.84 -0.98
CA LEU A 30 0.79 0.98 -0.52
C LEU A 30 1.97 1.14 -1.49
N ASP A 31 3.10 1.59 -0.96
CA ASP A 31 4.25 2.04 -1.75
C ASP A 31 5.54 1.37 -1.25
N ALA A 32 6.31 0.78 -2.18
CA ALA A 32 7.69 0.39 -1.92
C ALA A 32 8.58 1.64 -1.98
N ARG A 33 9.06 2.07 -0.81
CA ARG A 33 9.69 3.38 -0.61
C ARG A 33 10.84 3.63 -1.59
N ASN A 34 10.85 4.82 -2.19
CA ASN A 34 11.85 5.27 -3.18
C ASN A 34 11.93 4.37 -4.42
N ALA A 35 10.88 3.60 -4.73
CA ALA A 35 10.89 2.59 -5.79
C ALA A 35 12.04 1.57 -5.67
N ALA A 36 12.53 1.33 -4.45
CA ALA A 36 13.61 0.38 -4.22
C ALA A 36 13.12 -1.06 -4.40
N THR A 37 13.99 -1.91 -4.94
CA THR A 37 13.70 -3.33 -5.22
C THR A 37 14.59 -4.27 -4.40
N ILE A 38 15.37 -3.72 -3.46
CA ILE A 38 16.26 -4.49 -2.60
C ILE A 38 15.49 -5.12 -1.44
N ASN A 39 16.01 -6.23 -0.91
CA ASN A 39 15.47 -6.86 0.30
C ASN A 39 15.47 -5.87 1.47
N GLY A 40 14.38 -5.86 2.23
CA GLY A 40 14.20 -4.93 3.35
C GLY A 40 13.67 -3.55 2.97
N THR A 41 13.34 -3.32 1.69
CA THR A 41 12.63 -2.09 1.28
C THR A 41 11.37 -1.91 2.11
N SER A 42 11.24 -0.76 2.77
CA SER A 42 10.09 -0.45 3.61
C SER A 42 8.86 -0.19 2.77
N LEU A 43 7.73 -0.78 3.18
CA LEU A 43 6.41 -0.43 2.66
C LEU A 43 5.83 0.74 3.46
N VAL A 44 5.34 1.75 2.76
CA VAL A 44 4.79 2.98 3.35
C VAL A 44 3.45 3.33 2.70
N LEU A 45 2.77 4.32 3.28
CA LEU A 45 1.65 5.00 2.61
C LEU A 45 2.20 6.24 1.90
N TRP A 46 1.91 6.36 0.61
CA TRP A 46 2.34 7.50 -0.20
C TRP A 46 1.25 7.95 -1.16
N THR A 47 1.33 9.20 -1.62
CA THR A 47 0.42 9.72 -2.64
C THR A 47 0.45 8.80 -3.86
N CYS A 48 -0.73 8.34 -4.27
CA CYS A 48 -0.89 7.52 -5.46
C CYS A 48 -0.41 8.29 -6.69
N ASN A 49 0.52 7.72 -7.46
CA ASN A 49 1.17 8.41 -8.58
C ASN A 49 1.33 7.53 -9.83
N GLY A 50 0.80 6.30 -9.83
CA GLY A 50 0.88 5.38 -10.96
C GLY A 50 2.24 4.74 -11.16
N GLY A 51 3.21 5.00 -10.27
CA GLY A 51 4.51 4.34 -10.28
C GLY A 51 4.39 2.83 -10.07
N THR A 52 5.28 2.06 -10.70
CA THR A 52 5.29 0.59 -10.61
C THR A 52 5.55 0.09 -9.18
N ASN A 53 6.18 0.90 -8.33
CA ASN A 53 6.39 0.62 -6.91
C ASN A 53 5.11 0.72 -6.05
N GLN A 54 3.97 1.08 -6.68
CA GLN A 54 2.64 1.10 -6.07
C GLN A 54 1.69 0.08 -6.71
N GLN A 55 2.21 -0.82 -7.55
CA GLN A 55 1.44 -1.80 -8.31
C GLN A 55 1.63 -3.20 -7.72
N TRP A 56 0.54 -3.86 -7.39
CA TRP A 56 0.56 -5.12 -6.63
C TRP A 56 -0.37 -6.16 -7.25
N SER A 57 0.06 -7.42 -7.21
CA SER A 57 -0.77 -8.57 -7.54
C SER A 57 -1.08 -9.35 -6.26
N GLN A 58 -2.36 -9.68 -6.05
CA GLN A 58 -2.81 -10.52 -4.96
C GLN A 58 -3.55 -11.72 -5.56
N SER A 59 -2.79 -12.76 -5.88
CA SER A 59 -3.28 -14.06 -6.37
C SER A 59 -3.22 -15.11 -5.29
#